data_AF-A0A2L2NPK6-F1
#
_entry.id   AF-A0A2L2NPK6-F1
#
_cell.length_a   1.000
_cell.length_b   1.000
_cell.length_c   1.000
_cell.angle_alpha   90.00
_cell.angle_beta   90.00
_cell.angle_gamma   90.00
#
_symmetry.space_group_name_H-M   'P 1'
#
loop_
_entity.id
_entity.type
_entity.pdbx_description
1 polymer ?
#
loop_
_entity_poly.entity_id
_entity_poly.type
_entity_poly.pdbx_seq_one_letter_code
_entity_poly.pdbx_strand_id
1 'polypeptide(L)'
;MTRLIFLGPPGAGKGTQAYTLAEHLNIPHISTGEILRQAMKEQTPLGIKAQSYVDSGELVPDQLVQDLVQERLDQPDAKNGWILDGFPRKVTQAAFLEKLLEAIHQGGERVVNLDAPDEVVIARLLARGRKDDTEEVIRRRLEVYRAETAPLIDYYGDRKKLLTVNGNQPQEDVTGELQKVIAS
;
A
#
# COMPACT_ATOMS: atom_id res chain seq x y z
N MET A 1 17.88 1.87 9.15
CA MET A 1 16.84 2.70 8.51
C MET A 1 15.68 1.79 8.16
N THR A 2 14.45 2.20 8.44
CA THR A 2 13.28 1.32 8.23
C THR A 2 12.61 1.68 6.90
N ARG A 3 12.56 0.72 5.98
CA ARG A 3 11.90 0.82 4.68
C ARG A 3 10.92 -0.34 4.57
N LEU A 4 9.63 -0.03 4.48
CA LEU A 4 8.58 -1.04 4.51
C LEU A 4 7.64 -0.89 3.33
N ILE A 5 7.24 -2.02 2.75
CA ILE A 5 6.18 -2.09 1.74
C ILE A 5 5.00 -2.84 2.36
N PHE A 6 3.81 -2.25 2.30
CA PHE A 6 2.60 -2.85 2.84
C PHE A 6 1.76 -3.47 1.72
N LEU A 7 1.57 -4.79 1.80
CA LEU A 7 0.68 -5.60 0.97
C LEU A 7 -0.51 -6.10 1.79
N GLY A 8 -1.54 -6.54 1.08
CA GLY A 8 -2.77 -7.07 1.65
C GLY A 8 -4.02 -6.51 0.97
N PRO A 9 -5.18 -7.16 1.14
CA PRO A 9 -6.41 -6.75 0.47
C PRO A 9 -6.86 -5.34 0.88
N PRO A 10 -7.65 -4.63 0.05
CA PRO A 10 -8.36 -3.43 0.49
C PRO A 10 -9.17 -3.77 1.75
N GLY A 11 -9.13 -2.91 2.78
CA GLY A 11 -9.82 -3.17 4.05
C GLY A 11 -9.03 -3.98 5.09
N ALA A 12 -7.85 -4.50 4.76
CA ALA A 12 -7.00 -5.25 5.71
C ALA A 12 -6.43 -4.42 6.88
N GLY A 13 -6.54 -3.09 6.83
CA GLY A 13 -5.98 -2.19 7.86
C GLY A 13 -4.61 -1.60 7.54
N LYS A 14 -4.10 -1.76 6.30
CA LYS A 14 -2.79 -1.25 5.86
C LYS A 14 -2.56 0.21 6.22
N GLY A 15 -3.43 1.12 5.79
CA GLY A 15 -3.26 2.56 6.04
C GLY A 15 -3.24 2.91 7.53
N THR A 16 -4.08 2.27 8.34
CA THR A 16 -4.10 2.45 9.80
C THR A 16 -2.76 2.04 10.40
N GLN A 17 -2.27 0.85 10.07
CA GLN A 17 -1.02 0.32 10.61
C GLN A 17 0.20 1.09 10.09
N ALA A 18 0.20 1.47 8.80
CA ALA A 18 1.25 2.26 8.19
C ALA A 18 1.34 3.65 8.84
N TYR A 19 0.21 4.32 9.09
CA TYR A 19 0.18 5.60 9.79
C TYR A 19 0.73 5.47 11.22
N THR A 20 0.22 4.52 12.01
CA THR A 20 0.69 4.30 13.39
C THR A 20 2.18 3.98 13.46
N LEU A 21 2.69 3.14 12.56
CA LEU A 21 4.12 2.82 12.51
C LEU A 21 4.99 3.97 12.02
N ALA A 22 4.53 4.71 11.02
CA ALA A 22 5.24 5.88 10.50
C ALA A 22 5.45 6.94 11.58
N GLU A 23 4.41 7.24 12.37
CA GLU A 23 4.47 8.14 13.52
C GLU A 23 5.47 7.64 14.57
N HIS A 24 5.38 6.35 14.97
CA HIS A 24 6.30 5.78 15.96
C HIS A 24 7.77 5.74 15.51
N LEU A 25 8.01 5.53 14.21
CA LEU A 25 9.35 5.44 13.65
C LEU A 25 9.89 6.79 13.14
N ASN A 26 9.06 7.83 13.14
CA ASN A 26 9.34 9.15 12.59
C ASN A 26 9.87 9.08 11.14
N ILE A 27 9.14 8.35 10.29
CA ILE A 27 9.42 8.19 8.86
C ILE A 27 8.16 8.50 8.04
N PRO A 28 8.27 8.94 6.77
CA PRO A 28 7.12 9.24 5.96
C PRO A 28 6.26 8.01 5.64
N HIS A 29 4.94 8.15 5.78
CA HIS A 29 3.93 7.27 5.20
C HIS A 29 3.58 7.76 3.79
N ILE A 30 3.86 6.93 2.79
CA ILE A 30 3.64 7.20 1.38
C ILE A 30 2.48 6.32 0.89
N SER A 31 1.27 6.87 0.97
CA SER A 31 0.04 6.21 0.53
C SER A 31 -0.37 6.68 -0.86
N THR A 32 -0.16 5.85 -1.89
CA THR A 32 -0.55 6.22 -3.27
C THR A 32 -2.05 6.48 -3.37
N GLY A 33 -2.87 5.69 -2.66
CA GLY A 33 -4.30 5.89 -2.62
C GLY A 33 -4.72 7.23 -2.00
N GLU A 34 -4.04 7.70 -0.96
CA GLU A 34 -4.34 9.00 -0.34
C GLU A 34 -3.89 10.15 -1.21
N ILE A 35 -2.68 10.06 -1.80
CA ILE A 35 -2.18 11.08 -2.73
C ILE A 35 -3.15 11.23 -3.92
N LEU A 36 -3.60 10.13 -4.51
CA LEU A 36 -4.57 10.16 -5.62
C LEU A 36 -5.92 10.76 -5.20
N ARG A 37 -6.46 10.37 -4.03
CA ARG A 37 -7.72 10.94 -3.51
C ARG A 37 -7.62 12.43 -3.21
N GLN A 38 -6.49 12.88 -2.67
CA GLN A 38 -6.25 14.30 -2.43
C GLN A 38 -6.17 15.06 -3.77
N ALA A 39 -5.42 14.54 -4.73
CA ALA A 39 -5.31 15.10 -6.07
C ALA A 39 -6.68 15.20 -6.77
N MET A 40 -7.54 14.20 -6.63
CA MET A 40 -8.93 14.21 -7.12
C MET A 40 -9.76 15.32 -6.48
N LYS A 41 -9.68 15.46 -5.15
CA LYS A 41 -10.38 16.50 -4.40
C LYS A 41 -9.95 17.91 -4.83
N GLU A 42 -8.66 18.08 -5.09
CA GLU A 42 -8.05 19.33 -5.54
C GLU A 42 -8.19 19.57 -7.06
N GLN A 43 -8.74 18.60 -7.81
CA GLN A 43 -8.90 18.65 -9.27
C GLN A 43 -7.59 18.91 -10.02
N THR A 44 -6.47 18.38 -9.52
CA THR A 44 -5.19 18.48 -10.21
C THR A 44 -5.20 17.65 -11.50
N PRO A 45 -4.27 17.87 -12.45
CA PRO A 45 -4.17 17.04 -13.65
C PRO A 45 -4.01 15.54 -13.35
N LEU A 46 -3.30 15.20 -12.26
CA LEU A 46 -3.19 13.84 -11.74
C LEU A 46 -4.55 13.31 -11.26
N GLY A 47 -5.26 14.11 -10.46
CA GLY A 47 -6.57 13.76 -9.91
C GLY A 47 -7.60 13.48 -11.00
N ILE A 48 -7.67 14.35 -12.02
CA ILE A 48 -8.58 14.19 -13.16
C ILE A 48 -8.31 12.88 -13.91
N LYS A 49 -7.04 12.54 -14.15
CA LYS A 49 -6.66 11.28 -14.82
C LYS A 49 -6.97 10.05 -13.98
N ALA A 50 -6.88 10.16 -12.65
CA ALA A 50 -7.08 9.04 -11.74
C ALA A 50 -8.56 8.77 -11.40
N GLN A 51 -9.41 9.80 -11.48
CA GLN A 51 -10.79 9.79 -10.97
C GLN A 51 -11.59 8.57 -11.43
N SER A 52 -11.65 8.30 -12.74
CA SER A 52 -12.47 7.22 -13.29
C SER A 52 -12.04 5.83 -12.83
N TYR A 53 -10.73 5.62 -12.62
CA TYR A 53 -10.19 4.35 -12.14
C TYR A 53 -10.49 4.16 -10.66
N VAL A 54 -10.27 5.21 -9.85
CA VAL A 54 -10.51 5.14 -8.40
C VAL A 54 -12.00 4.90 -8.09
N ASP A 55 -12.88 5.60 -8.80
CA ASP A 55 -14.34 5.49 -8.64
C ASP A 55 -14.88 4.12 -9.08
N SER A 56 -14.25 3.47 -10.06
CA SER A 56 -14.63 2.12 -10.54
C SER A 56 -13.94 0.97 -9.81
N GLY A 57 -13.03 1.27 -8.88
CA GLY A 57 -12.26 0.25 -8.15
C GLY A 57 -11.11 -0.37 -8.96
N GLU A 58 -10.75 0.24 -10.08
CA GLU A 58 -9.65 -0.16 -10.96
C GLU A 58 -8.30 0.38 -10.49
N LEU A 59 -7.23 -0.20 -11.02
CA LEU A 59 -5.89 0.36 -10.88
C LEU A 59 -5.71 1.49 -11.90
N VAL A 60 -5.19 2.62 -11.43
CA VAL A 60 -4.68 3.67 -12.30
C VAL A 60 -3.49 3.15 -13.15
N PRO A 61 -3.20 3.75 -14.32
CA PRO A 61 -2.10 3.32 -15.19
C PRO A 61 -0.76 3.26 -14.46
N ASP A 62 0.04 2.23 -14.74
CA ASP A 62 1.31 1.96 -14.05
C ASP A 62 2.25 3.18 -14.07
N GLN A 63 2.43 3.81 -15.25
CA GLN A 63 3.30 4.99 -15.39
C GLN A 63 2.93 6.11 -14.42
N LEU A 64 1.63 6.38 -14.25
CA LEU A 64 1.14 7.47 -13.42
C LEU A 64 1.49 7.25 -11.94
N VAL A 65 1.44 6.00 -11.45
CA VAL A 65 1.82 5.68 -10.06
C VAL A 65 3.33 5.58 -9.90
N GLN A 66 4.04 5.07 -10.92
CA GLN A 66 5.49 4.99 -10.92
C GLN A 66 6.13 6.39 -10.80
N ASP A 67 5.63 7.36 -11.59
CA ASP A 67 6.08 8.75 -11.53
C ASP A 67 5.85 9.36 -10.13
N LEU A 68 4.65 9.14 -9.58
CA LEU A 68 4.27 9.61 -8.24
C LEU A 68 5.19 9.04 -7.14
N VAL A 69 5.45 7.72 -7.19
CA VAL A 69 6.31 7.05 -6.21
C VAL A 69 7.76 7.51 -6.35
N GLN A 70 8.26 7.67 -7.58
CA GLN A 70 9.59 8.19 -7.84
C GLN A 70 9.76 9.59 -7.26
N GLU A 71 8.84 10.51 -7.58
CA GLU A 71 8.86 11.87 -7.05
C GLU A 71 8.84 11.88 -5.51
N ARG A 72 8.04 11.01 -4.89
CA ARG A 72 7.88 10.98 -3.45
C ARG A 72 9.11 10.40 -2.73
N LEU A 73 9.76 9.39 -3.30
CA LEU A 73 10.97 8.77 -2.74
C LEU A 73 12.23 9.63 -2.92
N ASP A 74 12.23 10.57 -3.88
CA ASP A 74 13.32 11.53 -4.08
C ASP A 74 13.33 12.65 -3.03
N GLN A 75 12.21 12.85 -2.33
CA GLN A 75 12.10 13.88 -1.30
C GLN A 75 13.08 13.65 -0.14
N PRO A 76 13.66 14.73 0.45
CA PRO A 76 14.68 14.59 1.50
C PRO A 76 14.25 13.80 2.74
N ASP A 77 12.97 13.84 3.09
CA ASP A 77 12.41 13.15 4.26
C ASP A 77 12.39 11.62 4.08
N ALA A 78 12.32 11.12 2.85
CA ALA A 78 12.33 9.69 2.54
C ALA A 78 13.73 9.06 2.65
N LYS A 79 14.81 9.84 2.73
CA LYS A 79 16.19 9.32 2.76
C LYS A 79 16.47 8.43 3.98
N ASN A 80 15.84 8.73 5.11
CA ASN A 80 16.08 8.05 6.39
C ASN A 80 15.11 6.90 6.67
N GLY A 81 14.19 6.60 5.75
CA GLY A 81 13.18 5.56 5.86
C GLY A 81 11.86 5.98 5.25
N TRP A 82 10.96 5.02 5.08
CA TRP A 82 9.63 5.24 4.51
C TRP A 82 8.75 4.01 4.69
N ILE A 83 7.44 4.21 4.59
CA ILE A 83 6.45 3.15 4.43
C ILE A 83 5.67 3.39 3.14
N LEU A 84 5.76 2.47 2.19
CA LEU A 84 4.93 2.47 0.97
C LEU A 84 3.64 1.70 1.24
N ASP A 85 2.49 2.36 1.09
CA ASP A 85 1.15 1.75 1.18
C ASP A 85 0.41 1.91 -0.15
N GLY A 86 0.04 0.78 -0.74
CA GLY A 86 -0.68 0.74 -2.00
C GLY A 86 0.21 0.80 -3.25
N PHE A 87 1.52 0.64 -3.11
CA PHE A 87 2.46 0.37 -4.19
C PHE A 87 3.61 -0.52 -3.69
N PRO A 88 4.06 -1.54 -4.47
CA PRO A 88 3.53 -1.94 -5.76
C PRO A 88 2.21 -2.72 -5.63
N ARG A 89 1.43 -2.75 -6.72
CA ARG A 89 0.19 -3.54 -6.87
C ARG A 89 0.25 -4.57 -7.99
N LYS A 90 1.35 -4.62 -8.74
CA LYS A 90 1.65 -5.59 -9.80
C LYS A 90 3.11 -6.00 -9.75
N VAL A 91 3.42 -7.19 -10.27
CA VAL A 91 4.80 -7.68 -10.41
C VAL A 91 5.67 -6.73 -11.26
N THR A 92 5.11 -6.14 -12.32
CA THR A 92 5.80 -5.14 -13.15
C THR A 92 6.19 -3.89 -12.36
N GLN A 93 5.31 -3.44 -11.45
CA GLN A 93 5.57 -2.30 -10.56
C GLN A 93 6.63 -2.65 -9.50
N ALA A 94 6.64 -3.90 -9.00
CA ALA A 94 7.68 -4.36 -8.09
C ALA A 94 9.06 -4.36 -8.76
N ALA A 95 9.16 -4.87 -9.99
CA ALA A 95 10.40 -4.84 -10.76
C ALA A 95 10.87 -3.41 -11.09
N PHE A 96 9.94 -2.48 -11.32
CA PHE A 96 10.26 -1.05 -11.43
C PHE A 96 10.83 -0.51 -10.11
N LEU A 97 10.16 -0.79 -8.99
CA LEU A 97 10.57 -0.31 -7.67
C LEU A 97 11.97 -0.80 -7.31
N GLU A 98 12.30 -2.06 -7.59
CA GLU A 98 13.65 -2.60 -7.37
C GLU A 98 14.73 -1.76 -8.08
N LYS A 99 14.52 -1.44 -9.37
CA LYS A 99 15.45 -0.62 -10.16
C LYS A 99 15.54 0.82 -9.63
N LEU A 100 14.40 1.40 -9.24
CA LEU A 100 14.35 2.74 -8.67
C LEU A 100 15.16 2.80 -7.36
N LEU A 101 14.92 1.86 -6.44
CA LEU A 101 15.61 1.79 -5.16
C LEU A 101 17.12 1.57 -5.32
N GLU A 102 17.54 0.79 -6.31
CA GLU A 102 18.96 0.66 -6.66
C GLU A 102 19.56 1.99 -7.12
N ALA A 103 18.87 2.70 -8.02
CA ALA A 103 19.33 3.97 -8.58
C ALA A 103 19.45 5.08 -7.52
N ILE A 104 18.55 5.11 -6.54
CA ILE A 104 18.59 6.10 -5.43
C ILE A 104 19.34 5.58 -4.19
N HIS A 105 20.00 4.42 -4.30
CA HIS A 105 20.77 3.77 -3.23
C HIS A 105 19.96 3.53 -1.93
N GLN A 106 18.68 3.17 -2.06
CA GLN A 106 17.76 2.91 -0.94
C GLN A 106 17.26 1.45 -0.89
N GLY A 107 18.19 0.48 -0.86
CA GLY A 107 17.84 -0.94 -0.66
C GLY A 107 17.52 -1.31 0.80
N GLY A 108 17.21 -2.59 1.04
CA GLY A 108 17.00 -3.15 2.38
C GLY A 108 15.57 -3.02 2.90
N GLU A 109 14.63 -2.82 1.99
CA GLU A 109 13.20 -2.84 2.26
C GLU A 109 12.71 -4.22 2.68
N ARG A 110 11.75 -4.23 3.61
CA ARG A 110 10.99 -5.43 3.99
C ARG A 110 9.56 -5.30 3.53
N VAL A 111 8.94 -6.42 3.21
CA VAL A 111 7.55 -6.45 2.73
C VAL A 111 6.68 -7.07 3.80
N VAL A 112 5.62 -6.38 4.17
CA VAL A 112 4.65 -6.80 5.16
C VAL A 112 3.33 -7.07 4.47
N ASN A 113 2.84 -8.31 4.50
CA ASN A 113 1.51 -8.68 4.08
C ASN A 113 0.56 -8.71 5.29
N LEU A 114 -0.44 -7.84 5.28
CA LEU A 114 -1.56 -7.88 6.23
C LEU A 114 -2.65 -8.77 5.66
N ASP A 115 -2.74 -9.99 6.18
CA ASP A 115 -3.72 -10.97 5.73
C ASP A 115 -5.03 -10.84 6.50
N ALA A 116 -6.16 -10.88 5.80
CA ALA A 116 -7.48 -10.81 6.42
C ALA A 116 -8.54 -11.48 5.52
N PRO A 117 -9.49 -12.25 6.09
CA PRO A 117 -10.57 -12.87 5.32
C PRO A 117 -11.44 -11.85 4.59
N ASP A 118 -11.95 -12.23 3.41
CA ASP A 118 -12.87 -11.44 2.59
C ASP A 118 -14.04 -10.84 3.39
N GLU A 119 -14.72 -11.66 4.19
CA GLU A 119 -15.88 -11.24 4.98
C GLU A 119 -15.54 -10.10 5.97
N VAL A 120 -14.34 -10.15 6.57
CA VAL A 120 -13.84 -9.14 7.50
C VAL A 120 -13.52 -7.86 6.74
N VAL A 121 -12.83 -7.95 5.60
CA VAL A 121 -12.45 -6.75 4.84
C VAL A 121 -13.64 -6.08 4.18
N ILE A 122 -14.63 -6.84 3.70
CA ILE A 122 -15.88 -6.30 3.16
C ILE A 122 -16.63 -5.52 4.24
N ALA A 123 -16.82 -6.12 5.43
CA ALA A 123 -17.48 -5.45 6.55
C ALA A 123 -16.76 -4.14 6.94
N ARG A 124 -15.42 -4.16 7.00
CA ARG A 124 -14.60 -2.98 7.29
C ARG A 124 -14.74 -1.89 6.22
N LEU A 125 -14.76 -2.25 4.95
CA LEU A 125 -14.88 -1.29 3.85
C LEU A 125 -16.27 -0.62 3.85
N LEU A 126 -17.34 -1.39 4.05
CA LEU A 126 -18.70 -0.86 4.15
C LEU A 126 -18.86 0.12 5.33
N ALA A 127 -18.21 -0.17 6.47
CA ALA A 127 -18.28 0.69 7.65
C ALA A 127 -17.44 1.99 7.54
N ARG A 128 -16.52 2.08 6.57
CA ARG A 128 -15.53 3.15 6.48
C ARG A 128 -16.09 4.48 5.95
N GLY A 129 -17.20 4.43 5.20
CA GLY A 129 -17.91 5.63 4.74
C GLY A 129 -17.23 6.42 3.62
N ARG A 130 -16.32 5.82 2.83
CA ARG A 130 -15.77 6.52 1.65
C ARG A 130 -16.74 6.44 0.46
N LYS A 131 -16.71 7.45 -0.41
CA LYS A 131 -17.58 7.53 -1.60
C LYS A 131 -17.39 6.32 -2.53
N ASP A 132 -16.18 5.82 -2.59
CA ASP A 132 -15.71 4.67 -3.38
C ASP A 132 -15.82 3.32 -2.64
N ASP A 133 -16.58 3.25 -1.55
CA ASP A 133 -16.85 2.01 -0.79
C ASP A 133 -18.31 1.54 -0.98
N THR A 134 -18.81 1.59 -2.22
CA THR A 134 -20.06 0.87 -2.58
C THR A 134 -19.78 -0.63 -2.66
N GLU A 135 -20.79 -1.47 -2.45
CA GLU A 135 -20.62 -2.93 -2.51
C GLU A 135 -20.01 -3.39 -3.85
N GLU A 136 -20.48 -2.82 -4.96
CA GLU A 136 -19.97 -3.09 -6.30
C GLU A 136 -18.47 -2.76 -6.42
N VAL A 137 -18.06 -1.56 -5.98
CA VAL A 137 -16.67 -1.12 -6.05
C VAL A 137 -15.79 -1.94 -5.10
N ILE A 138 -16.29 -2.32 -3.92
CA ILE A 138 -15.58 -3.19 -2.98
C ILE A 138 -15.29 -4.55 -3.62
N ARG A 139 -16.31 -5.18 -4.22
CA ARG A 139 -16.16 -6.46 -4.92
C ARG A 139 -15.14 -6.33 -6.05
N ARG A 140 -15.24 -5.27 -6.86
CA ARG A 140 -14.30 -5.01 -7.94
C ARG A 140 -12.86 -4.87 -7.45
N ARG A 141 -12.64 -4.15 -6.35
CA ARG A 141 -11.31 -3.99 -5.74
C ARG A 141 -10.72 -5.31 -5.24
N LEU A 142 -11.56 -6.20 -4.72
CA LEU A 142 -11.12 -7.53 -4.28
C LEU A 142 -10.76 -8.43 -5.48
N GLU A 143 -11.55 -8.38 -6.56
CA GLU A 143 -11.22 -9.07 -7.81
C GLU A 143 -9.88 -8.60 -8.38
N VAL A 144 -9.72 -7.29 -8.51
CA VAL A 144 -8.48 -6.67 -8.99
C VAL A 144 -7.30 -7.01 -8.09
N TYR A 145 -7.48 -6.97 -6.76
CA TYR A 145 -6.45 -7.39 -5.80
C TYR A 145 -6.00 -8.83 -6.06
N ARG A 146 -6.93 -9.77 -6.24
CA ARG A 146 -6.61 -11.18 -6.48
C ARG A 146 -5.87 -11.40 -7.80
N ALA A 147 -6.29 -10.69 -8.85
CA ALA A 147 -5.70 -10.82 -10.18
C ALA A 147 -4.30 -10.20 -10.25
N GLU A 148 -4.11 -9.02 -9.66
CA GLU A 148 -2.95 -8.17 -9.94
C GLU A 148 -1.96 -8.10 -8.76
N THR A 149 -2.49 -8.04 -7.53
CA THR A 149 -1.70 -7.74 -6.33
C THR A 149 -1.35 -8.98 -5.51
N ALA A 150 -2.24 -9.96 -5.38
CA ALA A 150 -1.97 -11.21 -4.66
C ALA A 150 -0.72 -11.96 -5.20
N PRO A 151 -0.42 -11.98 -6.52
CA PRO A 151 0.83 -12.56 -7.03
C PRO A 151 2.12 -11.93 -6.46
N LEU A 152 2.04 -10.73 -5.87
CA LEU A 152 3.19 -10.12 -5.18
C LEU A 152 3.57 -10.86 -3.91
N ILE A 153 2.64 -11.59 -3.29
CA ILE A 153 2.91 -12.41 -2.11
C ILE A 153 3.95 -13.47 -2.48
N ASP A 154 3.73 -14.21 -3.58
CA ASP A 154 4.69 -15.21 -4.07
C ASP A 154 5.99 -14.54 -4.52
N TYR A 155 5.88 -13.44 -5.28
CA TYR A 155 7.04 -12.68 -5.75
C TYR A 155 7.99 -12.27 -4.61
N TYR A 156 7.47 -11.74 -3.50
CA TYR A 156 8.30 -11.34 -2.36
C TYR A 156 8.63 -12.50 -1.42
N GLY A 157 7.78 -13.52 -1.37
CA GLY A 157 7.98 -14.76 -0.60
C GLY A 157 9.21 -15.51 -1.07
N ASP A 158 9.34 -15.74 -2.37
CA ASP A 158 10.49 -16.44 -2.98
C ASP A 158 11.83 -15.74 -2.73
N ARG A 159 11.79 -14.43 -2.49
CA ARG A 159 12.95 -13.58 -2.19
C ARG A 159 13.29 -13.49 -0.70
N LYS A 160 12.55 -14.20 0.16
CA LYS A 160 12.67 -14.15 1.64
C LYS A 160 12.55 -12.74 2.24
N LYS A 161 11.81 -11.85 1.57
CA LYS A 161 11.56 -10.47 2.04
C LYS A 161 10.18 -10.29 2.67
N LEU A 162 9.32 -11.30 2.59
CA LEU A 162 7.92 -11.24 3.00
C LEU A 162 7.72 -11.65 4.46
N LEU A 163 7.03 -10.79 5.19
CA LEU A 163 6.55 -10.99 6.54
C LEU A 163 5.02 -10.98 6.49
N THR A 164 4.35 -12.01 7.00
CA THR A 164 2.89 -12.05 7.02
C THR A 164 2.39 -11.84 8.45
N VAL A 165 1.43 -10.92 8.59
CA VAL A 165 0.79 -10.56 9.86
C VAL A 165 -0.71 -10.76 9.71
N ASN A 166 -1.33 -11.39 10.70
CA ASN A 166 -2.78 -11.56 10.72
C ASN A 166 -3.47 -10.22 11.06
N GLY A 167 -4.12 -9.62 10.07
CA GLY A 167 -4.89 -8.38 10.18
C GLY A 167 -6.32 -8.56 10.70
N ASN A 168 -6.76 -9.80 10.99
CA ASN A 168 -8.04 -10.11 11.64
C ASN A 168 -7.92 -10.15 13.16
N GLN A 169 -7.39 -9.08 13.74
CA GLN A 169 -7.21 -8.89 15.19
C GLN A 169 -7.52 -7.44 15.56
N PRO A 170 -7.68 -7.10 16.85
CA PRO A 170 -7.71 -5.73 17.32
C PRO A 170 -6.51 -4.92 16.80
N GLN A 171 -6.72 -3.62 16.54
CA GLN A 171 -5.69 -2.76 15.95
C GLN A 171 -4.38 -2.77 16.73
N GLU A 172 -4.45 -2.74 18.06
CA GLU A 172 -3.29 -2.73 18.96
C GLU A 172 -2.48 -4.03 18.88
N ASP A 173 -3.16 -5.17 18.76
CA ASP A 173 -2.50 -6.49 18.62
C ASP A 173 -1.75 -6.57 17.29
N VAL A 174 -2.36 -6.11 16.19
CA VAL A 174 -1.71 -6.03 14.88
C VAL A 174 -0.49 -5.10 14.94
N THR A 175 -0.62 -3.94 15.59
CA THR A 175 0.52 -3.01 15.76
C THR A 175 1.65 -3.65 16.56
N GLY A 176 1.34 -4.33 17.66
CA GLY A 176 2.32 -5.01 18.50
C GLY A 176 3.02 -6.16 17.77
N GLU A 177 2.30 -6.94 16.96
CA GLU A 177 2.87 -7.97 16.09
C GLU A 177 3.81 -7.35 15.05
N LEU A 178 3.37 -6.29 14.35
CA LEU A 178 4.20 -5.60 13.37
C LEU A 178 5.50 -5.08 13.98
N GLN A 179 5.43 -4.43 15.14
CA GLN A 179 6.63 -3.93 15.83
C GLN A 179 7.63 -5.05 16.15
N LYS A 180 7.15 -6.23 16.59
CA LYS A 180 8.01 -7.38 16.86
C LYS A 180 8.70 -7.89 15.61
N VAL A 181 7.96 -8.05 14.52
CA VAL A 181 8.48 -8.61 13.26
C VAL A 181 9.40 -7.63 12.53
N ILE A 182 9.19 -6.32 12.70
CA ILE A 182 10.08 -5.28 12.18
C ILE A 182 11.36 -5.16 13.05
N ALA A 183 11.31 -5.53 14.33
CA ALA A 183 12.49 -5.49 15.21
C ALA A 183 13.43 -6.70 15.04
N SER A 184 12.93 -7.84 14.53
CA SER A 184 13.74 -9.02 14.19
C SER A 184 14.52 -8.85 12.89
#